data_AF-A0A2X3J7I5-F1
#
_entry.id   AF-A0A2X3J7I5-F1
#
_cell.length_a   1.000
_cell.length_b   1.000
_cell.length_c   1.000
_cell.angle_alpha   90.00
_cell.angle_beta   90.00
_cell.angle_gamma   90.00
#
_symmetry.space_group_name_H-M   'P 1'
#
loop_
_entity.id
_entity.type
_entity.pdbx_description
1 polymer ?
#
loop_
_entity_poly.entity_id
_entity_poly.type
_entity_poly.pdbx_seq_one_letter_code
_entity_poly.pdbx_strand_id
1 'polypeptide(L)'
;MSELVENQNAFKHAFNHALLQEIANLIAQRYPAFNVDVFLKKAEKLDKLEMKARVQSIRDALAAELPQDYPAALGVVVSVLKEHKLRGFAVWPFAEFIQVYGLNHPEISLEALKVVTVCFTAEWAVRPFIKAGSRCDHALSAQMCAGRKVWTSAAGLSEGTRPRVPWGRKAASVYQRPGGNKSDSGRPEVRPRAVRPKERGQPPERHHQRSPRTT
;
A
#
# COMPACT_ATOMS: atom_id res chain seq x y z
N MET A 1 -32.45 -28.81 -0.35
CA MET A 1 -31.82 -27.58 -0.85
C MET A 1 -31.36 -26.80 0.35
N SER A 2 -30.06 -26.81 0.66
CA SER A 2 -29.51 -26.12 1.82
C SER A 2 -29.64 -24.61 1.61
N GLU A 3 -30.49 -23.94 2.38
CA GLU A 3 -30.41 -22.50 2.53
C GLU A 3 -29.03 -22.18 3.10
N LEU A 4 -28.20 -21.50 2.30
CA LEU A 4 -26.96 -20.90 2.78
C LEU A 4 -27.38 -19.77 3.72
N VAL A 5 -27.40 -20.05 5.03
CA VAL A 5 -27.61 -19.04 6.06
C VAL A 5 -26.52 -17.99 5.91
N GLU A 6 -26.87 -16.83 5.38
CA GLU A 6 -25.94 -15.73 5.18
C GLU A 6 -25.43 -15.23 6.54
N ASN A 7 -24.11 -15.29 6.73
CA ASN A 7 -23.48 -14.87 7.96
C ASN A 7 -23.59 -13.34 8.11
N GLN A 8 -24.49 -12.90 9.00
CA GLN A 8 -24.73 -11.47 9.29
C GLN A 8 -23.51 -10.75 9.87
N ASN A 9 -22.52 -11.48 10.38
CA ASN A 9 -21.23 -10.93 10.84
C ASN A 9 -20.17 -10.87 9.72
N ALA A 10 -20.53 -11.20 8.48
CA ALA A 10 -19.60 -11.10 7.37
C ALA A 10 -19.14 -9.65 7.19
N PHE A 11 -17.83 -9.48 7.06
CA PHE A 11 -17.17 -8.18 7.00
C PHE A 11 -17.72 -7.24 5.90
N LYS A 12 -18.32 -7.80 4.83
CA LYS A 12 -18.99 -7.06 3.76
C LYS A 12 -20.17 -6.20 4.23
N HIS A 13 -20.79 -6.55 5.36
CA HIS A 13 -21.86 -5.75 5.98
C HIS A 13 -21.36 -4.47 6.65
N ALA A 14 -20.04 -4.23 6.69
CA ALA A 14 -19.51 -2.91 7.02
C ALA A 14 -19.95 -1.83 6.00
N PHE A 15 -20.17 -2.22 4.75
CA PHE A 15 -20.78 -1.36 3.72
C PHE A 15 -22.30 -1.53 3.74
N ASN A 16 -22.92 -0.85 4.70
CA ASN A 16 -24.36 -0.87 4.95
C ASN A 16 -24.97 0.53 4.82
N HIS A 17 -26.29 0.60 4.96
CA HIS A 17 -27.04 1.85 4.89
C HIS A 17 -26.53 2.91 5.89
N ALA A 18 -26.19 2.53 7.12
CA ALA A 18 -25.72 3.48 8.14
C ALA A 18 -24.40 4.15 7.73
N LEU A 19 -23.44 3.37 7.19
CA LEU A 19 -22.20 3.93 6.66
C LEU A 19 -22.46 4.88 5.48
N LEU A 20 -23.35 4.50 4.56
CA LEU A 20 -23.68 5.36 3.42
C LEU A 20 -24.38 6.65 3.88
N GLN A 21 -25.24 6.59 4.89
CA GLN A 21 -25.85 7.77 5.50
C GLN A 21 -24.80 8.70 6.12
N GLU A 22 -23.83 8.15 6.85
CA GLU A 22 -22.73 8.92 7.41
C GLU A 22 -21.92 9.62 6.30
N ILE A 23 -21.52 8.87 5.27
CA ILE A 23 -20.80 9.41 4.11
C ILE A 23 -21.61 10.54 3.45
N ALA A 24 -22.90 10.31 3.18
CA ALA A 24 -23.77 11.28 2.51
C ALA A 24 -23.90 12.56 3.33
N ASN A 25 -24.07 12.45 4.66
CA ASN A 25 -24.18 13.59 5.55
C ASN A 25 -22.89 14.42 5.59
N LEU A 26 -21.73 13.76 5.63
CA LEU A 26 -20.44 14.44 5.60
C LEU A 26 -20.20 15.16 4.28
N ILE A 27 -20.58 14.55 3.16
CA ILE A 27 -20.47 15.18 1.84
C ILE A 27 -21.43 16.37 1.72
N ALA A 28 -22.70 16.21 2.13
CA ALA A 28 -23.71 17.27 2.05
C ALA A 28 -23.33 18.52 2.86
N GLN A 29 -22.59 18.37 3.96
CA GLN A 29 -22.04 19.51 4.72
C GLN A 29 -21.01 20.33 3.93
N ARG A 30 -20.35 19.72 2.94
CA ARG A 30 -19.31 20.36 2.10
C ARG A 30 -19.81 20.71 0.71
N TYR A 31 -20.81 19.98 0.23
CA TYR A 31 -21.43 20.13 -1.08
C TYR A 31 -22.95 20.01 -0.94
N PRO A 32 -23.66 21.11 -0.64
CA PRO A 32 -25.11 21.08 -0.40
C PRO A 32 -25.96 20.59 -1.58
N ALA A 33 -25.41 20.59 -2.81
CA ALA A 33 -26.09 20.07 -4.00
C ALA A 33 -26.01 18.53 -4.11
N PHE A 34 -25.29 17.86 -3.20
CA PHE A 34 -25.23 16.39 -3.16
C PHE A 34 -26.62 15.80 -2.89
N ASN A 35 -27.12 14.96 -3.80
CA ASN A 35 -28.42 14.33 -3.63
C ASN A 35 -28.30 13.08 -2.73
N VAL A 36 -28.52 13.29 -1.43
CA VAL A 36 -28.46 12.24 -0.41
C VAL A 36 -29.40 11.08 -0.73
N ASP A 37 -30.64 11.36 -1.15
CA ASP A 37 -31.64 10.32 -1.42
C ASP A 37 -31.24 9.42 -2.59
N VAL A 38 -30.72 10.00 -3.68
CA VAL A 38 -30.25 9.25 -4.84
C VAL A 38 -29.03 8.39 -4.49
N PHE A 39 -28.12 8.95 -3.69
CA PHE A 39 -26.97 8.20 -3.20
C PHE A 39 -27.40 7.02 -2.30
N LEU A 40 -28.33 7.23 -1.37
CA LEU A 40 -28.80 6.19 -0.44
C LEU A 40 -29.59 5.07 -1.12
N LYS A 41 -30.30 5.35 -2.22
CA LYS A 41 -30.93 4.29 -3.04
C LYS A 41 -29.93 3.25 -3.56
N LYS A 42 -28.64 3.56 -3.60
CA LYS A 42 -27.60 2.57 -3.95
C LYS A 42 -27.35 1.58 -2.82
N ALA A 43 -27.58 1.97 -1.56
CA ALA A 43 -27.46 1.11 -0.38
C ALA A 43 -28.37 -0.13 -0.49
N GLU A 44 -29.60 0.06 -0.97
CA GLU A 44 -30.61 -1.00 -1.14
C GLU A 44 -30.16 -2.11 -2.12
N LYS A 45 -29.20 -1.80 -2.99
CA LYS A 45 -28.68 -2.75 -4.00
C LYS A 45 -27.40 -3.45 -3.56
N LEU A 46 -26.86 -3.14 -2.38
CA LEU A 46 -25.57 -3.67 -1.91
C LEU A 46 -25.65 -5.09 -1.36
N ASP A 47 -26.80 -5.52 -0.84
CA ASP A 47 -26.91 -6.79 -0.09
C ASP A 47 -26.50 -8.01 -0.93
N LYS A 48 -26.84 -7.99 -2.21
CA LYS A 48 -26.51 -9.06 -3.17
C LYS A 48 -25.07 -9.01 -3.70
N LEU A 49 -24.29 -8.00 -3.33
CA LEU A 49 -22.96 -7.78 -3.85
C LEU A 49 -21.88 -8.27 -2.90
N GLU A 50 -20.82 -8.81 -3.48
CA GLU A 50 -19.56 -9.08 -2.78
C GLU A 50 -18.80 -7.80 -2.47
N MET A 51 -17.85 -7.89 -1.53
CA MET A 51 -17.17 -6.75 -0.93
C MET A 51 -16.66 -5.71 -1.95
N LYS A 52 -15.87 -6.15 -2.94
CA LYS A 52 -15.28 -5.24 -3.94
C LYS A 52 -16.35 -4.60 -4.83
N ALA A 53 -17.40 -5.35 -5.18
CA ALA A 53 -18.51 -4.84 -5.98
C ALA A 53 -19.32 -3.80 -5.18
N ARG A 54 -19.46 -3.95 -3.86
CA ARG A 54 -20.04 -2.92 -2.99
C ARG A 54 -19.24 -1.62 -3.04
N VAL A 55 -17.92 -1.69 -2.85
CA VAL A 55 -17.04 -0.53 -2.91
C VAL A 55 -17.13 0.18 -4.27
N GLN A 56 -17.14 -0.58 -5.37
CA GLN A 56 -17.28 -0.03 -6.72
C GLN A 56 -18.63 0.63 -6.95
N SER A 57 -19.72 0.02 -6.46
CA SER A 57 -21.06 0.61 -6.51
C SER A 57 -21.12 1.95 -5.76
N ILE A 58 -20.51 2.02 -4.57
CA ILE A 58 -20.43 3.26 -3.78
C ILE A 58 -19.57 4.30 -4.50
N ARG A 59 -18.41 3.91 -5.04
CA ARG A 59 -17.57 4.79 -5.87
C ARG A 59 -18.36 5.41 -7.03
N ASP A 60 -19.13 4.60 -7.75
CA ASP A 60 -19.89 5.07 -8.91
C ASP A 60 -21.06 5.96 -8.50
N ALA A 61 -21.68 5.69 -7.34
CA ALA A 61 -22.66 6.57 -6.73
C ALA A 61 -22.05 7.93 -6.35
N LEU A 62 -20.86 7.94 -5.74
CA LEU A 62 -20.13 9.17 -5.44
C LEU A 62 -19.84 9.96 -6.72
N ALA A 63 -19.34 9.31 -7.77
CA ALA A 63 -19.02 9.99 -9.03
C ALA A 63 -20.25 10.58 -9.74
N ALA A 64 -21.41 9.94 -9.60
CA ALA A 64 -22.65 10.44 -10.19
C ALA A 64 -23.16 11.71 -9.47
N GLU A 65 -23.01 11.78 -8.15
CA GLU A 65 -23.59 12.85 -7.32
C GLU A 65 -22.59 13.96 -6.94
N LEU A 66 -21.29 13.76 -7.17
CA LEU A 66 -20.27 14.79 -7.02
C LEU A 66 -20.20 15.70 -8.26
N PRO A 67 -19.50 16.85 -8.16
CA PRO A 67 -19.20 17.68 -9.33
C PRO A 67 -18.63 16.86 -10.49
N GLN A 68 -19.09 17.12 -11.71
CA GLN A 68 -18.60 16.41 -12.90
C GLN A 68 -17.16 16.78 -13.25
N ASP A 69 -16.72 17.97 -12.84
CA ASP A 69 -15.32 18.36 -12.88
C ASP A 69 -14.53 17.63 -11.77
N TYR A 70 -13.53 16.83 -12.17
CA TYR A 70 -12.77 16.01 -11.24
C TYR A 70 -12.03 16.82 -10.16
N PRO A 71 -11.29 17.90 -10.49
CA PRO A 71 -10.68 18.75 -9.46
C PRO A 71 -11.68 19.27 -8.41
N ALA A 72 -12.87 19.73 -8.84
CA ALA A 72 -13.91 20.16 -7.91
C ALA A 72 -14.42 19.00 -7.03
N ALA A 73 -14.70 17.83 -7.62
CA ALA A 73 -15.10 16.64 -6.87
C ALA A 73 -14.04 16.18 -5.87
N LEU A 74 -12.77 16.19 -6.28
CA LEU A 74 -11.63 15.85 -5.44
C LEU A 74 -11.53 16.82 -4.24
N GLY A 75 -11.79 18.11 -4.46
CA GLY A 75 -11.84 19.10 -3.39
C GLY A 75 -12.88 18.77 -2.30
N VAL A 76 -14.07 18.31 -2.70
CA VAL A 76 -15.11 17.85 -1.77
C VAL A 76 -14.64 16.59 -1.02
N VAL A 77 -14.13 15.59 -1.75
CA VAL A 77 -13.64 14.34 -1.17
C VAL A 77 -12.53 14.58 -0.15
N VAL A 78 -11.52 15.38 -0.49
CA VAL A 78 -10.40 15.70 0.40
C VAL A 78 -10.87 16.46 1.63
N SER A 79 -11.81 17.39 1.47
CA SER A 79 -12.41 18.13 2.59
C SER A 79 -13.05 17.20 3.62
N VAL A 80 -13.83 16.22 3.15
CA VAL A 80 -14.45 15.20 4.01
C VAL A 80 -13.39 14.33 4.71
N LEU A 81 -12.39 13.84 3.97
CA LEU A 81 -11.37 12.95 4.53
C LEU A 81 -10.48 13.63 5.58
N LYS A 82 -10.22 14.94 5.44
CA LYS A 82 -9.45 15.73 6.41
C LYS A 82 -10.14 15.89 7.77
N GLU A 83 -11.44 15.64 7.87
CA GLU A 83 -12.13 15.64 9.16
C GLU A 83 -11.80 14.40 10.00
N HIS A 84 -11.20 13.37 9.40
CA HIS A 84 -10.82 12.12 10.07
C HIS A 84 -11.96 11.39 10.80
N LYS A 85 -13.21 11.72 10.45
CA LYS A 85 -14.44 11.07 10.94
C LYS A 85 -14.63 9.69 10.31
N LEU A 86 -14.18 9.52 9.05
CA LEU A 86 -14.16 8.23 8.36
C LEU A 86 -12.78 7.57 8.50
N ARG A 87 -12.75 6.28 8.85
CA ARG A 87 -11.51 5.49 9.00
C ARG A 87 -11.66 4.07 8.49
N GLY A 88 -10.53 3.43 8.21
CA GLY A 88 -10.50 2.05 7.75
C GLY A 88 -11.24 1.88 6.43
N PHE A 89 -12.01 0.80 6.31
CA PHE A 89 -12.67 0.40 5.07
C PHE A 89 -13.72 1.41 4.58
N ALA A 90 -14.27 2.26 5.45
CA ALA A 90 -15.14 3.37 5.07
C ALA A 90 -14.50 4.34 4.08
N VAL A 91 -13.17 4.43 4.08
CA VAL A 91 -12.39 5.32 3.20
C VAL A 91 -12.14 4.69 1.82
N TRP A 92 -12.31 3.38 1.68
CA TRP A 92 -11.99 2.66 0.45
C TRP A 92 -12.72 3.17 -0.80
N PRO A 93 -14.04 3.47 -0.76
CA PRO A 93 -14.73 4.02 -1.94
C PRO A 93 -14.10 5.32 -2.45
N PHE A 94 -13.57 6.17 -1.55
CA PHE A 94 -12.87 7.41 -1.92
C PHE A 94 -11.52 7.13 -2.57
N ALA A 95 -10.76 6.16 -2.07
CA ALA A 95 -9.51 5.73 -2.69
C ALA A 95 -9.75 5.12 -4.09
N GLU A 96 -10.83 4.37 -4.26
CA GLU A 96 -11.30 3.86 -5.57
C GLU A 96 -11.77 4.99 -6.49
N PHE A 97 -12.41 6.03 -5.97
CA PHE A 97 -12.79 7.20 -6.75
C PHE A 97 -11.55 7.91 -7.31
N ILE A 98 -10.57 8.18 -6.46
CA ILE A 98 -9.33 8.86 -6.87
C ILE A 98 -8.58 8.05 -7.93
N GLN A 99 -8.41 6.74 -7.73
CA GLN A 99 -7.62 5.93 -8.68
C GLN A 99 -8.29 5.79 -10.06
N VAL A 100 -9.63 5.82 -10.12
CA VAL A 100 -10.39 5.58 -11.35
C VAL A 100 -10.56 6.87 -12.14
N TYR A 101 -10.95 7.96 -11.47
CA TYR A 101 -11.29 9.23 -12.12
C TYR A 101 -10.11 10.20 -12.18
N GLY A 102 -9.05 9.98 -11.39
CA GLY A 102 -7.93 10.92 -11.25
C GLY A 102 -6.80 10.79 -12.29
N LEU A 103 -6.85 9.83 -13.20
CA LEU A 103 -5.73 9.54 -14.12
C LEU A 103 -5.29 10.73 -14.99
N ASN A 104 -6.22 11.62 -15.35
CA ASN A 104 -5.92 12.83 -16.12
C ASN A 104 -5.40 13.99 -15.24
N HIS A 105 -5.39 13.82 -13.92
CA HIS A 105 -4.97 14.82 -12.93
C HIS A 105 -4.03 14.19 -11.89
N PRO A 106 -2.89 13.62 -12.30
CA PRO A 106 -2.05 12.79 -11.43
C PRO A 106 -1.52 13.53 -10.20
N GLU A 107 -1.10 14.79 -10.34
CA GLU A 107 -0.51 15.57 -9.25
C GLU A 107 -1.47 15.73 -8.06
N ILE A 108 -2.66 16.28 -8.31
CA ILE A 108 -3.67 16.49 -7.25
C ILE A 108 -4.21 15.16 -6.72
N SER A 109 -4.30 14.13 -7.57
CA SER A 109 -4.75 12.80 -7.16
C SER A 109 -3.78 12.15 -6.19
N LEU A 110 -2.48 12.24 -6.48
CA LEU A 110 -1.43 11.67 -5.64
C LEU A 110 -1.33 12.39 -4.29
N GLU A 111 -1.52 13.72 -4.25
CA GLU A 111 -1.63 14.45 -2.99
C GLU A 111 -2.87 14.03 -2.19
N ALA A 112 -4.02 13.85 -2.85
CA ALA A 112 -5.23 13.35 -2.19
C ALA A 112 -5.05 11.93 -1.62
N LEU A 113 -4.31 11.05 -2.32
CA LEU A 113 -3.98 9.73 -1.79
C LEU A 113 -3.13 9.80 -0.51
N LYS A 114 -2.31 10.83 -0.29
CA LYS A 114 -1.63 11.02 1.00
C LYS A 114 -2.63 11.26 2.13
N VAL A 115 -3.68 12.03 1.88
CA VAL A 115 -4.76 12.25 2.87
C VAL A 115 -5.48 10.95 3.19
N VAL A 116 -5.79 10.15 2.16
CA VAL A 116 -6.36 8.80 2.34
C VAL A 116 -5.48 7.96 3.27
N THR A 117 -4.14 8.05 3.12
CA THR A 117 -3.20 7.19 3.85
C THR A 117 -3.13 7.44 5.36
N VAL A 118 -3.63 8.60 5.81
CA VAL A 118 -3.78 8.91 7.23
C VAL A 118 -4.95 8.13 7.85
N CYS A 119 -5.98 7.83 7.05
CA CYS A 119 -7.22 7.22 7.54
C CYS A 119 -7.35 5.73 7.15
N PHE A 120 -6.64 5.29 6.11
CA PHE A 120 -6.67 3.95 5.55
C PHE A 120 -5.40 3.67 4.73
N THR A 121 -5.27 2.52 4.06
CA THR A 121 -4.18 2.31 3.09
C THR A 121 -4.65 2.65 1.67
N ALA A 122 -3.73 3.15 0.84
CA ALA A 122 -3.97 3.53 -0.57
C ALA A 122 -2.97 2.86 -1.54
N GLU A 123 -2.30 1.80 -1.09
CA GLU A 123 -1.21 1.15 -1.82
C GLU A 123 -1.61 0.61 -3.20
N TRP A 124 -2.86 0.16 -3.37
CA TRP A 124 -3.36 -0.26 -4.67
C TRP A 124 -3.75 0.93 -5.55
N ALA A 125 -4.23 2.01 -4.93
CA ALA A 125 -4.79 3.17 -5.61
C ALA A 125 -3.71 4.00 -6.33
N VAL A 126 -2.43 3.89 -5.93
CA VAL A 126 -1.31 4.54 -6.62
C VAL A 126 -0.91 3.83 -7.94
N ARG A 127 -1.22 2.53 -8.09
CA ARG A 127 -0.75 1.72 -9.22
C ARG A 127 -1.18 2.22 -10.61
N PRO A 128 -2.43 2.68 -10.82
CA PRO A 128 -2.84 3.19 -12.13
C PRO A 128 -1.99 4.38 -12.60
N PHE A 129 -1.59 5.26 -11.68
CA PHE A 129 -0.73 6.41 -11.97
C PHE A 129 0.68 6.00 -12.37
N ILE A 130 1.24 5.00 -11.68
CA ILE A 130 2.55 4.41 -12.03
C ILE A 130 2.49 3.80 -13.43
N LYS A 131 1.44 3.02 -13.73
CA LYS A 131 1.27 2.38 -15.03
C LYS A 131 1.11 3.39 -16.18
N ALA A 132 0.48 4.54 -15.91
CA ALA A 132 0.27 5.59 -16.89
C ALA A 132 1.53 6.42 -17.21
N GLY A 133 2.66 6.17 -16.53
CA GLY A 133 3.91 6.90 -16.78
C GLY A 133 3.85 8.38 -16.38
N SER A 134 3.05 8.71 -15.36
CA SER A 134 2.93 10.09 -14.88
C SER A 134 4.26 10.55 -14.29
N ARG A 135 4.85 11.65 -14.79
CA ARG A 135 6.17 12.23 -14.41
C ARG A 135 6.37 12.57 -12.92
N CYS A 136 5.32 12.47 -12.09
CA CYS A 136 5.44 12.46 -10.63
C CYS A 136 6.11 11.17 -10.11
N ASP A 137 6.24 10.17 -10.99
CA ASP A 137 6.85 8.85 -10.85
C ASP A 137 8.13 8.84 -10.02
N HIS A 138 9.16 9.60 -10.35
CA HIS A 138 10.47 9.38 -9.72
C HIS A 138 10.58 10.03 -8.35
N ALA A 139 10.17 11.29 -8.20
CA ALA A 139 10.31 12.00 -6.93
C ALA A 139 9.33 11.48 -5.89
N LEU A 140 8.09 11.19 -6.30
CA LEU A 140 7.07 10.69 -5.38
C LEU A 140 7.36 9.21 -5.05
N SER A 141 7.62 8.35 -6.04
CA SER A 141 8.03 6.95 -5.77
C SER A 141 9.34 6.89 -4.98
N ALA A 142 10.32 7.77 -5.21
CA ALA A 142 11.56 7.79 -4.42
C ALA A 142 11.35 8.33 -3.00
N GLN A 143 10.55 9.40 -2.79
CA GLN A 143 10.19 9.86 -1.44
C GLN A 143 9.42 8.80 -0.66
N MET A 144 8.57 8.06 -1.38
CA MET A 144 7.74 6.97 -0.89
C MET A 144 8.53 5.69 -0.59
N CYS A 145 9.52 5.34 -1.42
CA CYS A 145 10.45 4.22 -1.19
C CYS A 145 11.54 4.54 -0.15
N ALA A 146 11.93 5.81 0.01
CA ALA A 146 12.99 6.25 0.93
C ALA A 146 12.55 6.34 2.40
N GLY A 147 11.36 5.87 2.76
CA GLY A 147 10.92 5.76 4.16
C GLY A 147 10.92 7.09 4.93
N ARG A 148 10.81 8.23 4.23
CA ARG A 148 10.70 9.53 4.90
C ARG A 148 9.29 9.68 5.47
N LYS A 149 9.24 10.01 6.76
CA LYS A 149 8.11 10.03 7.71
C LYS A 149 6.93 10.97 7.34
N VAL A 150 6.48 10.98 6.10
CA VAL A 150 5.26 11.67 5.63
C VAL A 150 4.11 10.68 5.43
N TRP A 151 4.42 9.40 5.32
CA TRP A 151 3.46 8.30 5.35
C TRP A 151 3.71 7.54 6.65
N THR A 152 2.71 7.37 7.50
CA THR A 152 2.82 6.56 8.74
C THR A 152 3.10 5.08 8.48
N SER A 153 3.33 4.69 7.23
CA SER A 153 3.75 3.36 6.82
C SER A 153 4.47 3.43 5.49
N ALA A 154 5.81 3.45 5.52
CA ALA A 154 6.65 3.09 4.36
C ALA A 154 6.28 1.71 3.74
N ALA A 155 5.40 0.94 4.41
CA ALA A 155 4.79 -0.29 3.91
C ALA A 155 3.92 -0.08 2.66
N GLY A 156 3.16 1.01 2.54
CA GLY A 156 2.15 1.17 1.47
C GLY A 156 2.70 1.22 0.05
N LEU A 157 3.96 1.60 -0.18
CA LEU A 157 4.54 1.62 -1.53
C LEU A 157 5.44 0.42 -1.82
N SER A 158 6.07 -0.13 -0.78
CA SER A 158 6.66 -1.47 -0.85
C SER A 158 5.57 -2.48 -1.21
N GLU A 159 4.37 -2.38 -0.62
CA GLU A 159 3.20 -3.17 -1.00
C GLU A 159 2.63 -2.76 -2.34
N GLY A 160 2.42 -1.46 -2.61
CA GLY A 160 1.92 -0.96 -3.89
C GLY A 160 2.74 -1.34 -5.13
N THR A 161 3.99 -1.77 -4.98
CA THR A 161 4.85 -2.29 -6.06
C THR A 161 4.97 -3.82 -6.06
N ARG A 162 4.45 -4.53 -5.05
CA ARG A 162 4.46 -6.01 -5.01
C ARG A 162 3.73 -6.60 -6.23
N PRO A 163 4.15 -7.77 -6.73
CA PRO A 163 3.43 -8.48 -7.79
C PRO A 163 1.96 -8.78 -7.43
N ARG A 164 1.65 -8.91 -6.14
CA ARG A 164 0.30 -9.13 -5.62
C ARG A 164 0.02 -8.17 -4.47
N VAL A 165 -0.96 -7.31 -4.65
CA VAL A 165 -1.60 -6.52 -3.59
C VAL A 165 -3.06 -6.93 -3.51
N PRO A 166 -3.60 -7.17 -2.30
CA PRO A 166 -5.03 -7.36 -2.14
C PRO A 166 -5.80 -6.24 -2.84
N TRP A 167 -6.77 -6.61 -3.67
CA TRP A 167 -7.69 -5.69 -4.35
C TRP A 167 -7.13 -4.83 -5.48
N GLY A 168 -5.82 -4.66 -5.58
CA GLY A 168 -5.18 -4.01 -6.74
C GLY A 168 -5.15 -4.91 -7.99
N ARG A 169 -5.08 -4.29 -9.18
CA ARG A 169 -4.74 -5.07 -10.40
C ARG A 169 -3.31 -5.60 -10.26
N LYS A 170 -3.07 -6.84 -10.72
CA LYS A 170 -1.72 -7.41 -10.78
C LYS A 170 -0.81 -6.46 -11.55
N ALA A 171 0.30 -6.06 -10.94
CA ALA A 171 1.36 -5.38 -11.67
C ALA A 171 2.14 -6.44 -12.45
N ALA A 172 2.27 -6.28 -13.78
CA ALA A 172 3.38 -6.89 -14.48
C ALA A 172 4.66 -6.33 -13.84
N SER A 173 5.57 -7.18 -13.42
CA SER A 173 6.77 -6.86 -12.63
C SER A 173 7.41 -5.52 -13.03
N VAL A 174 7.19 -4.46 -12.24
CA VAL A 174 7.82 -3.14 -12.42
C VAL A 174 9.23 -3.10 -11.83
N TYR A 175 9.74 -4.23 -11.32
CA TYR A 175 11.08 -4.32 -10.75
C TYR A 175 11.73 -5.64 -11.19
N GLN A 176 12.48 -5.61 -12.30
CA GLN A 176 13.63 -6.51 -12.40
C GLN A 176 14.70 -5.90 -11.51
N ARG A 177 15.08 -6.59 -10.43
CA ARG A 177 16.32 -6.26 -9.72
C ARG A 177 17.46 -6.30 -10.76
N PRO A 178 18.23 -5.23 -10.98
CA PRO A 178 19.48 -5.37 -11.70
C PRO A 178 20.44 -6.15 -10.81
N GLY A 179 20.86 -7.34 -11.24
CA GLY A 179 21.83 -8.17 -10.53
C GLY A 179 21.20 -9.33 -9.75
N GLY A 180 20.96 -10.43 -10.45
CA GLY A 180 20.63 -11.72 -9.86
C GLY A 180 20.92 -12.81 -10.87
N ASN A 181 22.16 -12.84 -11.38
CA ASN A 181 22.59 -13.90 -12.26
C ASN A 181 22.48 -15.20 -11.48
N LYS A 182 21.74 -16.18 -12.02
CA LYS A 182 21.65 -17.53 -11.47
C LYS A 182 23.03 -18.16 -11.59
N SER A 183 23.83 -18.12 -10.53
CA SER A 183 24.95 -19.04 -10.37
C SER A 183 24.41 -20.29 -9.69
N ASP A 184 24.13 -21.24 -10.57
CA ASP A 184 24.30 -22.68 -10.42
C ASP A 184 24.78 -23.20 -9.05
N SER A 185 24.07 -24.23 -8.59
CA SER A 185 24.29 -24.99 -7.38
C SER A 185 25.61 -25.77 -7.43
N GLY A 186 26.68 -25.19 -6.89
CA GLY A 186 27.91 -25.90 -6.52
C GLY A 186 28.09 -25.92 -5.01
N ARG A 187 27.54 -26.92 -4.33
CA ARG A 187 27.75 -27.14 -2.89
C ARG A 187 29.17 -27.72 -2.69
N PRO A 188 30.11 -27.09 -1.96
CA PRO A 188 31.36 -27.76 -1.62
C PRO A 188 31.12 -28.70 -0.45
N GLU A 189 31.34 -29.98 -0.70
CA GLU A 189 31.35 -31.07 0.28
C GLU A 189 32.48 -30.85 1.30
N VAL A 190 32.15 -30.55 2.55
CA VAL A 190 33.12 -30.42 3.64
C VAL A 190 33.46 -31.83 4.15
N ARG A 191 34.59 -32.39 3.71
CA ARG A 191 35.13 -33.63 4.29
C ARG A 191 35.71 -33.36 5.69
N PRO A 192 35.49 -34.25 6.69
CA PRO A 192 36.09 -34.10 8.00
C PRO A 192 37.60 -34.35 7.95
N ARG A 193 38.36 -33.47 8.60
CA ARG A 193 39.84 -33.45 8.60
C ARG A 193 40.37 -34.53 9.55
N ALA A 194 41.15 -35.48 9.02
CA ALA A 194 41.81 -36.52 9.80
C ALA A 194 42.91 -35.93 10.72
N VAL A 195 42.93 -36.40 11.97
CA VAL A 195 43.93 -36.09 13.01
C VAL A 195 45.25 -36.80 12.68
N ARG A 196 46.37 -36.07 12.63
CA ARG A 196 47.72 -36.67 12.54
C ARG A 196 48.41 -36.71 13.92
N PRO A 197 49.28 -37.70 14.19
CA PRO A 197 49.83 -37.96 15.52
C PRO A 197 51.11 -37.16 15.82
N LYS A 198 51.41 -37.02 17.13
CA LYS A 198 52.60 -36.40 17.73
C LYS A 198 53.84 -37.30 17.66
N GLU A 199 54.99 -36.74 17.26
CA GLU A 199 56.35 -37.15 17.67
C GLU A 199 57.18 -35.86 17.88
N ARG A 200 57.79 -35.49 19.03
CA ARG A 200 58.81 -36.02 19.97
C ARG A 200 60.28 -35.67 19.61
N GLY A 201 60.87 -34.75 20.40
CA GLY A 201 62.33 -34.53 20.67
C GLY A 201 63.14 -33.81 19.57
N GLN A 202 64.18 -32.99 19.81
CA GLN A 202 64.96 -32.57 21.00
C GLN A 202 65.91 -31.38 20.57
N PRO A 203 66.88 -30.84 21.36
CA PRO A 203 66.89 -29.44 21.85
C PRO A 203 68.14 -28.59 21.40
N PRO A 204 68.68 -27.62 22.18
CA PRO A 204 68.58 -26.17 21.95
C PRO A 204 69.92 -25.47 21.65
N GLU A 205 69.90 -24.20 21.22
CA GLU A 205 71.08 -23.32 21.33
C GLU A 205 70.77 -21.99 22.03
N ARG A 206 71.62 -21.69 23.02
CA ARG A 206 71.69 -20.44 23.79
C ARG A 206 72.82 -19.58 23.23
N HIS A 207 72.58 -18.29 23.00
CA HIS A 207 73.59 -17.24 23.04
C HIS A 207 72.93 -16.00 23.66
N HIS A 208 73.08 -15.77 24.98
CA HIS A 208 74.06 -14.86 25.61
C HIS A 208 74.11 -13.42 25.08
N GLN A 209 73.60 -12.50 25.92
CA GLN A 209 74.15 -11.19 26.34
C GLN A 209 74.44 -10.14 25.22
N ARG A 210 74.14 -8.85 25.33
CA ARG A 210 74.24 -7.89 26.45
C ARG A 210 73.52 -6.59 26.05
N SER A 211 72.95 -5.89 27.02
CA SER A 211 72.58 -4.47 26.95
C SER A 211 73.83 -3.57 26.99
N PRO A 212 73.69 -2.29 26.61
CA PRO A 212 74.38 -1.20 27.31
C PRO A 212 73.40 -0.24 27.98
N ARG A 213 73.84 0.26 29.15
CA ARG A 213 73.20 1.31 29.96
C ARG A 213 73.44 2.70 29.37
N THR A 214 72.52 3.58 29.71
CA THR A 214 72.63 5.03 29.76
C THR A 214 73.79 5.50 30.64
N THR A 215 74.48 6.54 30.16
CA THR A 215 75.45 7.44 30.82
C THR A 215 76.84 6.89 31.13
#